data_AF-A0A2Z2KRZ9-F1
#
_entry.id   AF-A0A2Z2KRZ9-F1
#
_cell.length_a   1.000
_cell.length_b   1.000
_cell.length_c   1.000
_cell.angle_alpha   90.00
_cell.angle_beta   90.00
_cell.angle_gamma   90.00
#
_symmetry.space_group_name_H-M   'P 1'
#
loop_
_entity.id
_entity.type
_entity.pdbx_description
1 polymer ?
#
loop_
_entity_poly.entity_id
_entity_poly.type
_entity_poly.pdbx_seq_one_letter_code
_entity_poly.pdbx_strand_id
1 'polypeptide(L)'
;MSVDDYLDLLNYAKAINDGQWQEEIIESLKNLKASTPLEKDEQSVRELWSRFDDVNASLLDLFNKLRENEGSGEQSRWKEEIWELKLERVKLSNKIQKKYIRTI
;
A
#
# COMPACT_ATOMS: atom_id res chain seq x y z
N MET A 1 16.41 -0.01 22.74
CA MET A 1 17.54 -0.59 22.02
C MET A 1 17.43 -0.11 20.57
N SER A 2 18.47 0.56 20.08
CA SER A 2 18.55 1.17 18.75
C SER A 2 18.91 0.12 17.69
N VAL A 3 18.65 0.43 16.41
CA VAL A 3 19.18 -0.37 15.28
C VAL A 3 20.71 -0.48 15.36
N ASP A 4 21.37 0.58 15.87
CA ASP A 4 22.82 0.63 16.05
C ASP A 4 23.32 -0.43 17.05
N ASP A 5 22.63 -0.58 18.19
CA ASP A 5 22.95 -1.61 19.20
C ASP A 5 22.86 -3.03 18.62
N TYR A 6 21.88 -3.29 17.74
CA TYR A 6 21.74 -4.59 17.07
C TYR A 6 22.82 -4.84 16.02
N LEU A 7 23.32 -3.79 15.35
CA LEU A 7 24.42 -3.91 14.39
C LEU A 7 25.75 -4.19 15.10
N ASP A 8 25.99 -3.58 16.27
CA ASP A 8 27.14 -3.87 17.11
C ASP A 8 27.12 -5.32 17.60
N LEU A 9 25.98 -5.80 18.08
CA LEU A 9 25.80 -7.20 18.48
C LEU A 9 26.01 -8.17 17.31
N LEU A 10 25.52 -7.84 16.11
CA LEU A 10 25.72 -8.68 14.93
C LEU A 10 27.20 -8.77 14.54
N ASN A 11 27.92 -7.66 14.59
CA ASN A 11 29.36 -7.61 14.32
C ASN A 11 30.14 -8.44 15.35
N TYR A 12 29.74 -8.38 16.62
CA TYR A 12 30.35 -9.17 17.68
C TYR A 12 30.05 -10.68 17.54
N ALA A 13 28.80 -11.05 17.25
CA ALA A 13 28.40 -12.43 16.96
C ALA A 13 29.19 -13.03 15.78
N LYS A 14 29.43 -12.21 14.74
CA LYS A 14 30.28 -12.56 13.60
C LYS A 14 31.74 -12.73 14.00
N ALA A 15 32.27 -11.88 14.88
CA ALA A 15 33.66 -11.96 15.34
C ALA A 15 33.95 -13.23 16.14
N ILE A 16 32.96 -13.74 16.88
CA ILE A 16 33.07 -15.01 17.63
C ILE A 16 32.60 -16.24 16.84
N ASN A 17 32.21 -16.06 15.57
CA ASN A 17 31.74 -17.11 14.68
C ASN A 17 30.48 -17.86 15.19
N ASP A 18 29.64 -17.18 15.96
CA ASP A 18 28.38 -17.73 16.45
C ASP A 18 27.29 -17.52 15.39
N GLY A 19 27.08 -18.54 14.56
CA GLY A 19 26.11 -18.51 13.47
C GLY A 19 24.66 -18.50 13.94
N GLN A 20 24.35 -19.22 15.02
CA GLN A 20 22.99 -19.26 15.57
C GLN A 20 22.59 -17.89 16.11
N TRP A 21 23.49 -17.24 16.85
CA TRP A 21 23.23 -15.93 17.40
C TRP A 21 23.13 -14.84 16.32
N GLN A 22 23.91 -14.95 15.23
CA GLN A 22 23.74 -14.08 14.05
C GLN A 22 22.34 -14.21 13.45
N GLU A 23 21.81 -15.43 13.30
CA GLU A 23 20.48 -15.66 12.76
C GLU A 23 19.38 -15.05 13.65
N GLU A 24 19.48 -15.21 14.97
CA GLU A 24 18.55 -14.63 15.95
C GLU A 24 18.55 -13.09 15.91
N ILE A 25 19.73 -12.46 15.77
CA ILE A 25 19.87 -11.00 15.64
C ILE A 25 19.27 -10.52 14.31
N ILE A 26 19.51 -11.24 13.20
CA ILE A 26 18.95 -10.91 11.89
C ILE A 26 17.43 -11.01 11.90
N GLU A 27 16.86 -12.04 12.53
CA GLU A 27 15.40 -12.19 12.67
C GLU A 27 14.81 -11.04 13.51
N SER A 28 15.46 -10.69 14.61
CA SER A 28 15.08 -9.56 15.45
C SER A 28 15.11 -8.23 14.66
N LEU A 29 16.14 -7.99 13.85
CA LEU A 29 16.26 -6.82 12.98
C LEU A 29 15.17 -6.76 11.90
N LYS A 30 14.82 -7.91 11.30
CA LYS A 30 13.71 -8.00 10.32
C LYS A 30 12.37 -7.67 10.97
N ASN A 31 12.13 -8.20 12.17
CA ASN A 31 10.91 -7.92 12.94
C ASN A 31 10.83 -6.46 13.39
N LEU A 32 11.97 -5.86 13.73
CA LEU A 32 12.07 -4.44 14.08
C LEU A 32 11.77 -3.55 12.87
N LYS A 33 12.35 -3.84 11.69
CA LYS A 33 12.07 -3.13 10.42
C LYS A 33 10.61 -3.26 10.00
N ALA A 34 10.07 -4.48 9.99
CA ALA A 34 8.66 -4.73 9.72
C ALA A 34 7.71 -4.04 10.72
N SER A 35 8.20 -3.67 11.91
CA SER A 35 7.46 -2.92 12.93
C SER A 35 7.69 -1.41 12.87
N THR A 36 8.59 -0.92 12.01
CA THR A 36 8.80 0.53 11.86
C THR A 36 7.59 1.19 11.19
N PRO A 37 7.07 2.29 11.76
CA PRO A 37 5.91 2.98 11.19
C PRO A 37 6.12 3.47 9.76
N LEU A 38 7.36 3.80 9.38
CA LEU A 38 7.69 4.29 8.03
C LEU A 38 7.44 3.25 6.93
N GLU A 39 7.96 2.02 7.08
CA GLU A 39 7.78 0.98 6.05
C GLU A 39 6.30 0.55 5.92
N LYS A 40 5.57 0.51 7.05
CA LYS A 40 4.11 0.27 7.03
C LYS A 40 3.34 1.39 6.36
N ASP A 41 3.75 2.64 6.55
CA ASP A 41 3.09 3.78 5.92
C ASP A 41 3.36 3.83 4.42
N GLU A 42 4.57 3.53 3.97
CA GLU A 42 4.89 3.45 2.54
C GLU A 42 4.16 2.31 1.84
N GLN A 43 4.12 1.12 2.44
CA GLN A 43 3.35 -0.01 1.92
C GLN A 43 1.85 0.32 1.86
N SER A 44 1.32 0.98 2.88
CA SER A 44 -0.07 1.45 2.91
C SER A 44 -0.37 2.48 1.80
N VAL A 45 0.58 3.37 1.47
CA VAL A 45 0.40 4.35 0.38
C VAL A 45 0.41 3.66 -0.98
N ARG A 46 1.29 2.69 -1.21
CA ARG A 46 1.31 1.90 -2.46
C ARG A 46 0.00 1.15 -2.68
N GLU A 47 -0.56 0.56 -1.63
CA GLU A 47 -1.87 -0.10 -1.70
C GLU A 47 -3.00 0.86 -2.03
N LEU A 48 -2.98 2.08 -1.49
CA LEU A 48 -3.98 3.10 -1.82
C LEU A 48 -3.91 3.52 -3.29
N TRP A 49 -2.69 3.65 -3.84
CA TRP A 49 -2.50 3.95 -5.26
C TRP A 49 -2.94 2.80 -6.17
N SER A 50 -2.59 1.55 -5.83
CA SER A 50 -3.06 0.37 -6.58
C SER A 50 -4.58 0.34 -6.69
N ARG A 51 -5.29 0.53 -5.56
CA ARG A 51 -6.76 0.57 -5.58
C ARG A 51 -7.31 1.75 -6.37
N PHE A 52 -6.62 2.89 -6.34
CA PHE A 52 -7.03 4.06 -7.11
C PHE A 52 -6.95 3.80 -8.61
N ASP A 53 -5.90 3.10 -9.06
CA ASP A 53 -5.70 2.71 -10.45
C ASP A 53 -6.73 1.67 -10.89
N ASP A 54 -7.04 0.67 -10.04
CA ASP A 54 -8.07 -0.34 -10.29
C ASP A 54 -9.47 0.29 -10.49
N VAL A 55 -9.82 1.28 -9.65
CA VAL A 55 -11.07 2.04 -9.76
C VAL A 55 -11.11 2.85 -11.05
N ASN A 56 -9.99 3.45 -11.46
CA ASN A 56 -9.91 4.19 -12.73
C ASN A 56 -10.07 3.28 -13.95
N ALA A 57 -9.44 2.11 -13.93
CA ALA A 57 -9.57 1.11 -15.00
C ALA A 57 -11.04 0.65 -15.14
N SER A 58 -11.69 0.35 -14.01
CA SER A 58 -13.11 -0.03 -13.97
C SER A 58 -14.03 1.07 -14.49
N LEU A 59 -13.77 2.33 -14.11
CA LEU A 59 -14.51 3.49 -14.63
C LEU A 59 -14.36 3.62 -16.14
N LEU A 60 -13.14 3.46 -16.68
CA LEU A 60 -12.88 3.54 -18.11
C LEU A 60 -13.65 2.47 -18.88
N ASP A 61 -13.63 1.22 -18.38
CA ASP A 61 -14.38 0.11 -18.96
C ASP A 61 -15.89 0.37 -18.98
N LEU A 62 -16.46 0.88 -17.89
CA LEU A 62 -17.89 1.22 -17.83
C LEU A 62 -18.27 2.38 -18.75
N PHE A 63 -17.40 3.38 -18.91
CA PHE A 63 -17.63 4.45 -19.89
C PHE A 63 -17.60 3.93 -21.33
N ASN A 64 -16.70 2.99 -21.65
CA ASN A 64 -16.66 2.34 -22.96
C ASN A 64 -17.93 1.52 -23.18
N LYS A 65 -18.36 0.72 -22.21
CA LYS A 65 -19.62 -0.05 -22.27
C LYS A 65 -20.83 0.85 -22.52
N LEU A 66 -20.93 1.99 -21.84
CA LEU A 66 -22.01 2.95 -22.05
C LEU A 66 -22.02 3.53 -23.47
N ARG A 67 -20.84 3.81 -24.04
CA ARG A 67 -20.70 4.34 -25.40
C ARG A 67 -21.05 3.31 -26.46
N GLU A 68 -20.63 2.06 -26.27
CA GLU A 68 -20.84 0.97 -27.24
C GLU A 68 -22.27 0.42 -27.21
N ASN A 69 -22.97 0.53 -26.08
CA ASN A 69 -24.30 -0.04 -25.88
C ASN A 69 -25.33 1.07 -25.61
N GLU A 70 -25.37 2.06 -26.51
CA GLU A 70 -26.37 3.12 -26.50
C GLU A 70 -27.79 2.56 -26.64
N GLY A 71 -28.66 2.87 -25.67
CA GLY A 71 -30.07 2.43 -25.66
C GLY A 71 -30.33 1.04 -25.05
N SER A 72 -29.31 0.38 -24.48
CA SER A 72 -29.50 -0.88 -23.74
C SER A 72 -30.19 -0.67 -22.38
N GLY A 73 -30.98 -1.65 -21.92
CA GLY A 73 -31.60 -1.60 -20.59
C GLY A 73 -30.59 -1.62 -19.42
N GLU A 74 -29.35 -2.04 -19.67
CA GLU A 74 -28.26 -2.12 -18.69
C GLU A 74 -27.60 -0.77 -18.39
N GLN A 75 -27.88 0.27 -19.19
CA GLN A 75 -27.25 1.58 -19.00
C GLN A 75 -27.49 2.20 -17.62
N SER A 76 -28.69 2.03 -17.07
CA SER A 76 -29.01 2.55 -15.74
C SER A 76 -28.12 1.92 -14.68
N ARG A 77 -27.88 0.60 -14.80
CA ARG A 77 -27.00 -0.15 -13.88
C ARG A 77 -25.56 0.33 -13.98
N TRP A 78 -25.03 0.49 -15.18
CA TRP A 78 -23.66 1.01 -15.36
C TRP A 78 -23.50 2.45 -14.88
N LYS A 79 -24.53 3.30 -15.03
CA LYS A 79 -24.51 4.67 -14.50
C LYS A 79 -24.46 4.69 -12.97
N GLU A 80 -25.17 3.78 -12.31
CA GLU A 80 -25.12 3.60 -10.87
C GLU A 80 -23.74 3.13 -10.41
N GLU A 81 -23.19 2.11 -11.06
CA GLU A 81 -21.85 1.57 -10.78
C GLU A 81 -20.75 2.64 -10.96
N ILE A 82 -20.84 3.46 -12.02
CA ILE A 82 -19.94 4.61 -12.22
C ILE A 82 -20.05 5.61 -11.07
N TRP A 83 -21.23 5.85 -10.54
CA TRP A 83 -21.41 6.79 -9.42
C TRP A 83 -20.74 6.28 -8.15
N GLU A 84 -20.92 5.00 -7.83
CA GLU A 84 -20.27 4.35 -6.69
C GLU A 84 -18.75 4.38 -6.80
N LEU A 85 -18.22 4.03 -7.98
CA LEU A 85 -16.77 4.06 -8.24
C LEU A 85 -16.20 5.48 -8.17
N LYS A 86 -16.94 6.50 -8.63
CA LYS A 86 -16.53 7.91 -8.44
C LYS A 86 -16.43 8.29 -6.97
N LEU A 87 -17.38 7.85 -6.13
CA LEU A 87 -17.32 8.08 -4.69
C LEU A 87 -16.11 7.36 -4.05
N GLU A 88 -15.85 6.12 -4.44
CA GLU A 88 -14.68 5.39 -3.97
C GLU A 88 -13.38 6.09 -4.35
N ARG A 89 -13.26 6.53 -5.61
CA ARG A 89 -12.11 7.28 -6.11
C ARG A 89 -11.83 8.53 -5.27
N VAL A 90 -12.86 9.31 -4.94
CA VAL A 90 -12.73 10.50 -4.09
C VAL A 90 -12.26 10.12 -2.68
N LYS A 91 -12.80 9.04 -2.10
CA LYS A 91 -12.35 8.55 -0.79
C LYS A 91 -10.88 8.15 -0.82
N LEU A 92 -10.42 7.47 -1.87
CA LEU A 92 -9.03 7.07 -2.05
C LEU A 92 -8.11 8.30 -2.22
N SER A 93 -8.47 9.25 -3.09
CA SER A 93 -7.72 10.52 -3.24
C SER A 93 -7.56 11.24 -1.90
N ASN A 94 -8.62 11.33 -1.11
CA ASN A 94 -8.56 11.98 0.20
C ASN A 94 -7.64 11.23 1.19
N LYS A 95 -7.63 9.89 1.16
CA LYS A 95 -6.73 9.08 1.99
C LYS A 95 -5.27 9.27 1.58
N ILE A 96 -5.00 9.28 0.27
CA ILE A 96 -3.68 9.52 -0.30
C ILE A 96 -3.18 10.91 0.11
N GLN A 97 -3.97 11.96 -0.12
CA GLN A 97 -3.61 13.33 0.27
C GLN A 97 -3.32 13.46 1.77
N LYS A 98 -4.15 12.85 2.64
CA LYS A 98 -3.93 12.87 4.09
C LYS A 98 -2.63 12.20 4.51
N LYS A 99 -2.18 11.16 3.81
CA LYS A 99 -0.89 10.52 4.06
C LYS A 99 0.27 11.46 3.74
N TYR A 100 0.22 12.16 2.61
CA TYR A 100 1.28 13.12 2.23
C TYR A 100 1.29 14.41 3.08
N ILE A 101 0.13 14.90 3.54
CA ILE A 101 0.04 16.09 4.40
C ILE A 101 0.61 15.83 5.80
N ARG A 102 0.57 14.58 6.30
CA ARG A 102 1.15 14.22 7.61
C ARG A 102 2.67 14.12 7.63
N THR A 103 3.32 14.14 6.46
CA THR A 103 4.79 13.97 6.34
C THR A 103 5.53 15.31 6.21
N ILE A 104 4.81 16.45 6.25
CA ILE A 104 5.35 17.82 6.26
C ILE A 104 5.19 18.38 7.68
#